data_AF-A9J4V1-F1
#
_entry.id   AF-A9J4V1-F1
#
_cell.length_a   1.000
_cell.length_b   1.000
_cell.length_c   1.000
_cell.angle_alpha   90.00
_cell.angle_beta   90.00
_cell.angle_gamma   90.00
#
_symmetry.space_group_name_H-M   'P 1'
#
loop_
_entity.id
_entity.type
_entity.pdbx_description
1 polymer ?
#
loop_
_entity_poly.entity_id
_entity_poly.type
_entity_poly.pdbx_seq_one_letter_code
_entity_poly.pdbx_strand_id
1 'polypeptide(L)'
;FALTLLVVLAAVNARITDFSHANYIPVLDGEVLAFDQRSYLRHSSNISEFISMIDETEKLSDSFPQSHMRKLLDVDTDHLRTLLSVLQVHRRFARSLDFLGTALKVVAGTPDASDFLKVRVTEAQLVESNSKQIIINSETQKQINRLTDTINKIISSRKGDLVDTPHLFETLLARNRILNTEIQNLILTITLAKANIVNPTILDHADLKSLIEQDTPIVSLLEASKIKVLQSENIIHILIAYPKVEFKCQKVSVYPVSHQQTILRLDEDTLAECERDTFAVTGCTVTTHNTFCERARRETCASSLHAGNTANCHTQPSHLNAIMPIDDGVVVINEATARVRTDGGAEVTVSGTFLITFERSAAINGTEFINLRKAPSKQPGTVRSPLLNIIGHDPALSIPLLHRMNINNLQSMLDFKEEVIAAGSPKFWFAVGAVLNVGLICSFILFMALRRKRASLKMQKALDNFNMTEDGHHSEGGVVKN
;
A
#
# COMPACT_ATOMS: atom_id res chain seq x y z
N PHE A 1 -63.26 -23.13 -4.38
CA PHE A 1 -62.10 -23.75 -5.05
C PHE A 1 -61.61 -22.81 -6.14
N ALA A 2 -60.62 -21.96 -5.82
CA ALA A 2 -59.71 -21.26 -6.73
C ALA A 2 -59.04 -20.15 -5.91
N LEU A 3 -58.02 -20.51 -5.13
CA LEU A 3 -57.11 -19.53 -4.55
C LEU A 3 -55.88 -19.52 -5.46
N THR A 4 -55.81 -18.51 -6.33
CA THR A 4 -54.65 -18.21 -7.17
C THR A 4 -53.45 -17.91 -6.26
N LEU A 5 -52.51 -18.85 -6.22
CA LEU A 5 -51.21 -18.73 -5.59
C LEU A 5 -50.37 -17.75 -6.44
N LEU A 6 -50.33 -16.49 -6.04
CA LEU A 6 -49.39 -15.50 -6.54
C LEU A 6 -48.02 -15.84 -5.92
N VAL A 7 -47.26 -16.69 -6.61
CA VAL A 7 -45.84 -16.89 -6.33
C VAL A 7 -45.12 -15.60 -6.75
N VAL A 8 -44.82 -14.75 -5.77
CA VAL A 8 -43.83 -13.70 -5.95
C VAL A 8 -42.49 -14.41 -6.12
N LEU A 9 -42.08 -14.63 -7.37
CA LEU A 9 -40.67 -14.81 -7.70
C LEU A 9 -39.97 -13.53 -7.24
N ALA A 10 -39.33 -13.57 -6.08
CA ALA A 10 -38.31 -12.61 -5.71
C ALA A 10 -37.20 -12.75 -6.74
N ALA A 11 -37.24 -11.91 -7.79
CA ALA A 11 -36.11 -11.71 -8.66
C ALA A 11 -34.96 -11.22 -7.77
N VAL A 12 -33.94 -12.06 -7.62
CA VAL A 12 -32.65 -11.67 -7.07
C VAL A 12 -32.06 -10.68 -8.08
N ASN A 13 -32.43 -9.41 -7.91
CA ASN A 13 -32.00 -8.34 -8.78
C ASN A 13 -30.55 -8.00 -8.43
N ALA A 14 -29.64 -8.33 -9.32
CA ALA A 14 -28.35 -7.68 -9.35
C ALA A 14 -28.53 -6.16 -9.39
N ARG A 15 -27.67 -5.46 -8.67
CA ARG A 15 -27.72 -4.00 -8.62
C ARG A 15 -26.63 -3.47 -9.55
N ILE A 16 -27.09 -2.96 -10.68
CA ILE A 16 -26.31 -2.13 -11.59
C ILE A 16 -26.48 -0.69 -11.09
N THR A 17 -25.39 -0.08 -10.63
CA THR A 17 -25.39 1.30 -10.14
C THR A 17 -24.62 2.18 -11.09
N ASP A 18 -25.27 3.26 -11.56
CA ASP A 18 -24.69 4.21 -12.50
C ASP A 18 -23.83 5.25 -11.76
N PHE A 19 -22.56 5.34 -12.16
CA PHE A 19 -21.58 6.31 -11.67
C PHE A 19 -21.00 7.15 -12.82
N SER A 20 -21.66 7.18 -13.98
CA SER A 20 -21.20 7.89 -15.19
C SER A 20 -21.06 9.40 -14.99
N HIS A 21 -21.74 9.97 -13.99
CA HIS A 21 -21.65 11.39 -13.64
C HIS A 21 -20.90 11.65 -12.33
N ALA A 22 -20.33 10.61 -11.70
CA ALA A 22 -19.61 10.72 -10.45
C ALA A 22 -18.09 10.82 -10.69
N ASN A 23 -17.40 11.55 -9.84
CA ASN A 23 -15.92 11.67 -9.92
C ASN A 23 -15.18 10.45 -9.37
N TYR A 24 -15.87 9.59 -8.61
CA TYR A 24 -15.35 8.38 -7.97
C TYR A 24 -16.48 7.39 -7.68
N ILE A 25 -16.14 6.14 -7.39
CA ILE A 25 -17.06 5.09 -6.95
C ILE A 25 -16.73 4.71 -5.50
N PRO A 26 -17.59 5.03 -4.52
CA PRO A 26 -17.47 4.52 -3.16
C PRO A 26 -18.05 3.11 -3.08
N VAL A 27 -17.36 2.22 -2.38
CA VAL A 27 -17.78 0.85 -2.09
C VAL A 27 -17.66 0.61 -0.59
N LEU A 28 -18.78 0.31 0.05
CA LEU A 28 -18.84 -0.01 1.47
C LEU A 28 -18.28 -1.42 1.69
N ASP A 29 -17.29 -1.54 2.59
CA ASP A 29 -16.49 -2.75 2.80
C ASP A 29 -16.43 -3.15 4.28
N GLY A 30 -17.60 -3.21 4.93
CA GLY A 30 -17.73 -3.60 6.34
C GLY A 30 -17.24 -2.54 7.33
N GLU A 31 -17.01 -2.94 8.57
CA GLU A 31 -16.63 -2.03 9.66
C GLU A 31 -15.10 -1.91 9.82
N VAL A 32 -14.66 -0.75 10.28
CA VAL A 32 -13.27 -0.45 10.62
C VAL A 32 -13.16 0.18 12.00
N LEU A 33 -12.18 -0.28 12.76
CA LEU A 33 -11.75 0.31 14.02
C LEU A 33 -10.57 1.25 13.75
N ALA A 34 -10.82 2.55 13.80
CA ALA A 34 -9.81 3.56 13.55
C ALA A 34 -9.11 3.99 14.84
N PHE A 35 -7.80 4.21 14.76
CA PHE A 35 -6.97 4.71 15.86
C PHE A 35 -5.99 5.78 15.37
N ASP A 36 -5.70 6.75 16.23
CA ASP A 36 -4.71 7.79 15.97
C ASP A 36 -3.34 7.43 16.58
N GLN A 37 -3.36 6.71 17.70
CA GLN A 37 -2.17 6.40 18.49
C GLN A 37 -2.20 4.95 18.96
N ARG A 38 -1.00 4.44 19.25
CA ARG A 38 -0.80 3.16 19.92
C ARG A 38 -0.45 3.39 21.38
N SER A 39 -1.07 2.61 22.25
CA SER A 39 -0.69 2.46 23.65
C SER A 39 0.38 1.36 23.79
N TYR A 40 1.09 1.33 24.91
CA TYR A 40 2.22 0.44 25.11
C TYR A 40 2.08 -0.36 26.40
N LEU A 41 2.33 -1.66 26.30
CA LEU A 41 2.61 -2.53 27.44
C LEU A 41 4.11 -2.81 27.47
N ARG A 42 4.71 -2.76 28.66
CA ARG A 42 6.14 -3.02 28.87
C ARG A 42 6.32 -4.09 29.92
N HIS A 43 7.07 -5.11 29.54
CA HIS A 43 7.52 -6.17 30.44
C HIS A 43 9.04 -6.17 30.47
N SER A 44 9.63 -6.32 31.65
CA SER A 44 11.09 -6.35 31.82
C SER A 44 11.50 -7.51 32.72
N SER A 45 12.50 -8.27 32.30
CA SER A 45 13.02 -9.44 33.02
C SER A 45 14.51 -9.34 33.18
N ASN A 46 15.00 -9.50 34.42
CA ASN A 46 16.43 -9.48 34.74
C ASN A 46 16.97 -10.91 34.79
N ILE A 47 17.77 -11.28 33.79
CA ILE A 47 18.42 -12.59 33.69
C ILE A 47 19.31 -12.86 34.91
N SER A 48 19.94 -11.82 35.48
CA SER A 48 20.83 -11.97 36.65
C SER A 48 20.08 -12.45 37.89
N GLU A 49 18.81 -12.06 38.06
CA GLU A 49 17.99 -12.51 39.19
C GLU A 49 17.69 -13.99 39.09
N PHE A 50 17.37 -14.49 37.89
CA PHE A 50 17.20 -15.93 37.65
C PHE A 50 18.48 -16.71 37.95
N ILE A 51 19.64 -16.20 37.52
CA ILE A 51 20.94 -16.83 37.81
C ILE A 51 21.18 -16.89 39.32
N SER A 52 20.99 -15.78 40.03
CA SER A 52 21.18 -15.73 41.49
C SER A 52 20.31 -16.75 42.23
N MET A 53 19.03 -16.86 41.85
CA MET A 53 18.11 -17.81 42.48
C MET A 53 18.46 -19.28 42.22
N ILE A 54 19.00 -19.58 41.04
CA ILE A 54 19.48 -20.94 40.71
C ILE A 54 20.75 -21.25 41.49
N ASP A 55 21.71 -20.33 41.55
CA ASP A 55 22.96 -20.50 42.30
C ASP A 55 22.71 -20.62 43.82
N GLU A 56 21.72 -19.91 44.35
CA GLU A 56 21.25 -20.11 45.73
C GLU A 56 20.70 -21.52 45.94
N THR A 57 19.94 -22.05 44.98
CA THR A 57 19.36 -23.40 45.09
C THR A 57 20.45 -24.47 45.08
N GLU A 58 21.47 -24.31 44.23
CA GLU A 58 22.64 -25.20 44.21
C GLU A 58 23.42 -25.14 45.53
N LYS A 59 23.71 -23.95 46.05
CA LYS A 59 24.38 -23.81 47.37
C LYS A 59 23.59 -24.45 48.51
N LEU A 60 22.26 -24.38 48.45
CA LEU A 60 21.39 -25.02 49.44
C LEU A 60 21.29 -26.53 49.21
N SER A 61 21.41 -27.03 47.97
CA SER A 61 21.42 -28.46 47.66
C SER A 61 22.64 -29.18 48.28
N ASP A 62 23.75 -28.47 48.46
CA ASP A 62 24.94 -28.99 49.16
C ASP A 62 24.70 -29.34 50.63
N SER A 63 23.71 -28.71 51.28
CA SER A 63 23.34 -29.01 52.66
C SER A 63 22.57 -30.33 52.81
N PHE A 64 22.15 -30.94 51.70
CA PHE A 64 21.48 -32.23 51.70
C PHE A 64 22.51 -33.36 51.65
N PRO A 65 22.29 -34.47 52.39
CA PRO A 65 23.08 -35.67 52.24
C PRO A 65 22.97 -36.20 50.80
N GLN A 66 23.94 -37.02 50.38
CA GLN A 66 23.92 -37.75 49.11
C GLN A 66 22.66 -38.61 49.02
N SER A 67 21.61 -38.05 48.43
CA SER A 67 20.24 -38.55 48.49
C SER A 67 19.55 -38.30 47.15
N HIS A 68 18.46 -39.02 46.92
CA HIS A 68 17.64 -38.81 45.73
C HIS A 68 17.11 -37.38 45.63
N MET A 69 16.82 -36.73 46.76
CA MET A 69 16.36 -35.33 46.82
C MET A 69 17.40 -34.37 46.26
N ARG A 70 18.66 -34.50 46.70
CA ARG A 70 19.78 -33.69 46.18
C ARG A 70 19.95 -33.88 44.68
N LYS A 71 19.99 -35.14 44.23
CA LYS A 71 20.15 -35.46 42.81
C LYS A 71 19.03 -34.85 41.94
N LEU A 72 17.79 -34.81 42.44
CA LEU A 72 16.69 -34.18 41.71
C LEU A 72 16.86 -32.66 41.61
N LEU A 73 17.26 -32.00 42.71
CA LEU A 73 17.54 -30.57 42.69
C LEU A 73 18.68 -30.23 41.72
N ASP A 74 19.75 -31.03 41.72
CA ASP A 74 20.91 -30.83 40.83
C ASP A 74 20.52 -30.96 39.35
N VAL A 75 19.66 -31.94 39.02
CA VAL A 75 19.12 -32.09 37.66
C VAL A 75 18.23 -30.91 37.26
N ASP A 76 17.38 -30.43 38.18
CA ASP A 76 16.50 -29.29 37.95
C ASP A 76 17.30 -27.99 37.77
N THR A 77 18.34 -27.75 38.58
CA THR A 77 19.19 -26.56 38.45
C THR A 77 20.00 -26.58 37.15
N ASP A 78 20.53 -27.74 36.74
CA ASP A 78 21.20 -27.90 35.44
C ASP A 78 20.26 -27.64 34.26
N HIS A 79 19.01 -28.12 34.35
CA HIS A 79 17.99 -27.84 33.35
C HIS A 79 17.70 -26.33 33.25
N LEU A 80 17.51 -25.65 34.39
CA LEU A 80 17.28 -24.20 34.44
C LEU A 80 18.46 -23.41 33.86
N ARG A 81 19.71 -23.79 34.16
CA ARG A 81 20.90 -23.18 33.56
C ARG A 81 20.94 -23.35 32.05
N THR A 82 20.60 -24.54 31.58
CA THR A 82 20.52 -24.83 30.14
C THR A 82 19.51 -23.91 29.46
N LEU A 83 18.31 -23.74 30.03
CA LEU A 83 17.31 -22.83 29.49
C LEU A 83 17.76 -21.37 29.51
N LEU A 84 18.37 -20.89 30.61
CA LEU A 84 18.88 -19.52 30.70
C LEU A 84 19.99 -19.24 29.69
N SER A 85 20.82 -20.23 29.36
CA SER A 85 21.91 -20.06 28.39
C SER A 85 21.40 -19.63 27.00
N VAL A 86 20.16 -20.01 26.65
CA VAL A 86 19.48 -19.61 25.41
C VAL A 86 19.17 -18.11 25.39
N LEU A 87 18.93 -17.51 26.56
CA LEU A 87 18.61 -16.09 26.71
C LEU A 87 19.85 -15.19 26.83
N GLN A 88 21.04 -15.75 26.99
CA GLN A 88 22.30 -15.00 27.15
C GLN A 88 22.91 -14.58 25.81
N VAL A 89 23.29 -13.30 25.69
CA VAL A 89 23.98 -12.75 24.51
C VAL A 89 25.41 -13.31 24.47
N HIS A 90 25.64 -14.24 23.56
CA HIS A 90 27.00 -14.63 23.19
C HIS A 90 27.64 -13.43 22.46
N ARG A 91 28.51 -12.68 23.13
CA ARG A 91 29.36 -11.65 22.49
C ARG A 91 30.30 -12.33 21.49
N ARG A 92 29.89 -12.50 20.22
CA ARG A 92 30.82 -12.90 19.15
C ARG A 92 31.75 -11.73 18.84
N PHE A 93 33.06 -11.99 18.95
CA PHE A 93 34.11 -11.17 18.34
C PHE A 93 33.85 -11.04 16.83
N ALA A 94 34.02 -9.83 16.31
CA ALA A 94 33.84 -9.52 14.90
C ALA A 94 34.71 -10.42 14.00
N ARG A 95 34.08 -11.14 13.06
CA ARG A 95 34.67 -11.52 11.76
C ARG A 95 33.58 -11.91 10.76
N SER A 96 33.93 -11.69 9.50
CA SER A 96 33.12 -11.55 8.29
C SER A 96 32.16 -12.69 7.99
N LEU A 97 30.96 -12.31 7.54
CA LEU A 97 30.05 -13.04 6.65
C LEU A 97 30.14 -14.58 6.75
N ASP A 98 29.30 -15.16 7.60
CA ASP A 98 28.48 -16.27 7.13
C ASP A 98 27.21 -16.50 7.96
N PHE A 99 26.24 -16.96 7.20
CA PHE A 99 24.80 -16.98 7.40
C PHE A 99 24.40 -18.10 8.36
N LEU A 100 24.20 -17.79 9.65
CA LEU A 100 23.35 -18.47 10.64
C LEU A 100 23.69 -17.93 12.06
N GLY A 101 22.72 -17.28 12.69
CA GLY A 101 22.84 -16.83 14.09
C GLY A 101 22.70 -15.33 14.33
N THR A 102 21.83 -14.66 13.57
CA THR A 102 21.31 -13.30 13.82
C THR A 102 20.36 -13.29 15.04
N ALA A 103 20.77 -13.90 16.15
CA ALA A 103 19.82 -14.26 17.21
C ALA A 103 19.83 -13.33 18.43
N LEU A 104 20.82 -12.45 18.64
CA LEU A 104 20.96 -11.75 19.93
C LEU A 104 21.43 -10.28 19.86
N LYS A 105 21.29 -9.60 18.70
CA LYS A 105 21.44 -8.13 18.65
C LYS A 105 20.30 -7.39 17.95
N VAL A 106 19.41 -8.10 17.24
CA VAL A 106 18.28 -7.55 16.46
C VAL A 106 17.20 -8.63 16.33
N VAL A 107 16.45 -8.92 17.41
CA VAL A 107 15.64 -10.16 17.44
C VAL A 107 14.21 -10.00 16.91
N ALA A 108 13.64 -8.80 16.78
CA ALA A 108 12.30 -8.63 16.18
C ALA A 108 12.04 -7.25 15.55
N GLY A 109 12.95 -6.83 14.65
CA GLY A 109 12.83 -5.58 13.89
C GLY A 109 13.86 -4.53 14.28
N THR A 110 14.25 -3.69 13.32
CA THR A 110 15.17 -2.57 13.52
C THR A 110 14.49 -1.51 14.40
N PRO A 111 14.99 -1.23 15.62
CA PRO A 111 14.60 -0.03 16.35
C PRO A 111 15.24 1.16 15.62
N ASP A 112 14.45 2.18 15.30
CA ASP A 112 15.03 3.45 14.89
C ASP A 112 15.63 4.16 16.13
N ALA A 113 16.48 5.16 15.89
CA ALA A 113 17.09 5.92 16.98
C ALA A 113 16.04 6.63 17.85
N SER A 114 14.87 6.96 17.28
CA SER A 114 13.74 7.54 18.00
C SER A 114 13.09 6.56 18.98
N ASP A 115 12.97 5.27 18.66
CA ASP A 115 12.44 4.24 19.54
C ASP A 115 13.36 4.04 20.74
N PHE A 116 14.68 4.02 20.53
CA PHE A 116 15.66 3.90 21.62
C PHE A 116 15.70 5.15 22.51
N LEU A 117 15.62 6.34 21.90
CA LEU A 117 15.48 7.60 22.62
C LEU A 117 14.16 7.65 23.38
N LYS A 118 13.06 7.14 22.82
CA LYS A 118 11.78 7.04 23.50
C LYS A 118 11.88 6.06 24.65
N VAL A 119 12.52 4.90 24.51
CA VAL A 119 12.78 3.99 25.65
C VAL A 119 13.57 4.70 26.75
N ARG A 120 14.64 5.44 26.41
CA ARG A 120 15.46 6.19 27.37
C ARG A 120 14.73 7.38 28.02
N VAL A 121 13.94 8.12 27.24
CA VAL A 121 13.13 9.27 27.70
C VAL A 121 11.96 8.78 28.54
N THR A 122 11.32 7.69 28.15
CA THR A 122 10.28 7.02 28.94
C THR A 122 10.90 6.40 30.18
N GLU A 123 12.14 5.92 30.15
CA GLU A 123 12.87 5.44 31.34
C GLU A 123 13.18 6.60 32.30
N ALA A 124 13.63 7.75 31.83
CA ALA A 124 13.81 8.94 32.66
C ALA A 124 12.48 9.47 33.24
N GLN A 125 11.42 9.54 32.43
CA GLN A 125 10.09 9.99 32.86
C GLN A 125 9.35 8.95 33.74
N LEU A 126 9.60 7.65 33.58
CA LEU A 126 9.03 6.57 34.40
C LEU A 126 9.84 6.30 35.66
N VAL A 127 11.14 6.59 35.70
CA VAL A 127 11.91 6.60 36.95
C VAL A 127 11.41 7.72 37.87
N GLU A 128 10.96 8.85 37.31
CA GLU A 128 10.38 9.96 38.06
C GLU A 128 8.87 9.77 38.38
N SER A 129 8.12 9.00 37.58
CA SER A 129 6.66 8.83 37.74
C SER A 129 6.17 7.45 38.18
N ASN A 130 6.94 6.36 38.06
CA ASN A 130 6.43 5.02 38.31
C ASN A 130 7.52 3.97 38.61
N SER A 131 8.05 4.01 39.83
CA SER A 131 8.90 2.99 40.46
C SER A 131 8.21 1.62 40.68
N LYS A 132 7.12 1.31 39.94
CA LYS A 132 6.28 0.12 40.09
C LYS A 132 6.07 -0.70 38.80
N GLN A 133 6.66 -0.34 37.66
CA GLN A 133 6.42 -1.00 36.36
C GLN A 133 7.64 -1.75 35.76
N ILE A 134 8.58 -2.18 36.61
CA ILE A 134 9.54 -3.24 36.26
C ILE A 134 8.99 -4.53 36.86
N ILE A 135 7.89 -5.04 36.31
CA ILE A 135 7.26 -6.23 36.86
C ILE A 135 6.83 -7.13 35.71
N ILE A 136 7.60 -8.18 35.45
CA ILE A 136 7.01 -9.38 34.86
C ILE A 136 6.28 -10.11 35.98
N ASN A 137 4.98 -10.26 35.78
CA ASN A 137 3.98 -10.91 36.60
C ASN A 137 4.12 -10.65 38.12
N SER A 138 3.49 -9.57 38.63
CA SER A 138 3.59 -9.20 40.05
C SER A 138 3.21 -10.34 40.98
N GLU A 139 2.30 -11.21 40.54
CA GLU A 139 1.88 -12.37 41.31
C GLU A 139 2.91 -13.49 41.29
N THR A 140 3.53 -13.81 40.15
CA THR A 140 4.62 -14.79 40.12
C THR A 140 5.81 -14.31 40.94
N GLN A 141 6.21 -13.04 40.79
CA GLN A 141 7.31 -12.49 41.59
C GLN A 141 6.97 -12.47 43.08
N LYS A 142 5.72 -12.15 43.46
CA LYS A 142 5.25 -12.28 44.85
C LYS A 142 5.32 -13.72 45.34
N GLN A 143 4.95 -14.70 44.52
CA GLN A 143 5.06 -16.12 44.88
C GLN A 143 6.51 -16.54 45.07
N ILE A 144 7.41 -16.15 44.16
CA ILE A 144 8.85 -16.37 44.29
C ILE A 144 9.38 -15.75 45.58
N ASN A 145 9.04 -14.48 45.85
CA ASN A 145 9.48 -13.79 47.06
C ASN A 145 8.94 -14.47 48.34
N ARG A 146 7.68 -14.92 48.36
CA ARG A 146 7.10 -15.68 49.49
C ARG A 146 7.80 -17.02 49.71
N LEU A 147 8.19 -17.71 48.63
CA LEU A 147 8.96 -18.95 48.73
C LEU A 147 10.37 -18.67 49.24
N THR A 148 11.02 -17.60 48.77
CA THR A 148 12.33 -17.15 49.26
C THR A 148 12.28 -16.78 50.74
N ASP A 149 11.24 -16.07 51.20
CA ASP A 149 11.03 -15.77 52.62
C ASP A 149 10.84 -17.04 53.46
N THR A 150 10.12 -18.03 52.92
CA THR A 150 9.93 -19.34 53.57
C THR A 150 11.25 -20.10 53.66
N ILE A 151 12.05 -20.13 52.59
CA ILE A 151 13.41 -20.71 52.59
C ILE A 151 14.27 -20.05 53.68
N ASN A 152 14.28 -18.72 53.76
CA ASN A 152 15.02 -17.98 54.77
C ASN A 152 14.54 -18.29 56.21
N LYS A 153 13.24 -18.49 56.42
CA LYS A 153 12.69 -18.94 57.71
C LYS A 153 13.10 -20.37 58.07
N ILE A 154 13.14 -21.28 57.11
CA ILE A 154 13.60 -22.66 57.32
C ILE A 154 15.09 -22.66 57.69
N ILE A 155 15.90 -21.85 57.00
CA ILE A 155 17.33 -21.74 57.28
C ILE A 155 17.57 -21.11 58.66
N SER A 156 16.86 -20.04 59.01
CA SER A 156 17.04 -19.34 60.31
C SER A 156 16.48 -20.10 61.51
N SER A 157 15.52 -21.01 61.31
CA SER A 157 14.99 -21.88 62.37
C SER A 157 15.85 -23.13 62.65
N ARG A 158 17.00 -23.26 61.97
CA ARG A 158 17.99 -24.32 62.19
C ARG A 158 18.43 -24.36 63.67
N LYS A 159 18.06 -25.44 64.38
CA LYS A 159 18.55 -25.76 65.73
C LYS A 159 19.66 -26.83 65.63
N GLY A 160 20.93 -26.41 65.72
CA GLY A 160 22.09 -27.30 65.50
C GLY A 160 22.39 -27.54 64.01
N ASP A 161 22.89 -28.71 63.63
CA ASP A 161 23.22 -29.05 62.22
C ASP A 161 22.03 -29.61 61.42
N LEU A 162 20.86 -29.85 62.05
CA LEU A 162 19.70 -30.40 61.35
C LEU A 162 18.80 -29.28 60.79
N VAL A 163 18.75 -29.20 59.46
CA VAL A 163 17.71 -28.49 58.71
C VAL A 163 16.53 -29.43 58.51
N ASP A 164 15.30 -28.90 58.53
CA ASP A 164 14.12 -29.60 58.03
C ASP A 164 14.27 -29.82 56.51
N THR A 165 15.02 -30.87 56.16
CA THR A 165 15.43 -31.18 54.79
C THR A 165 14.23 -31.48 53.89
N PRO A 166 13.19 -32.24 54.28
CA PRO A 166 12.01 -32.43 53.44
C PRO A 166 11.30 -31.11 53.09
N HIS A 167 11.06 -30.24 54.08
CA HIS A 167 10.35 -28.99 53.84
C HIS A 167 11.17 -28.01 53.00
N LEU A 168 12.49 -27.94 53.22
CA LEU A 168 13.40 -27.17 52.38
C LEU A 168 13.40 -27.69 50.93
N PHE A 169 13.48 -29.01 50.74
CA PHE A 169 13.46 -29.64 49.41
C PHE A 169 12.18 -29.30 48.64
N GLU A 170 11.01 -29.47 49.24
CA GLU A 170 9.73 -29.15 48.59
C GLU A 170 9.64 -27.67 48.20
N THR A 171 10.12 -26.77 49.07
CA THR A 171 10.09 -25.33 48.83
C THR A 171 11.03 -24.92 47.70
N LEU A 172 12.25 -25.49 47.65
CA LEU A 172 13.20 -25.26 46.56
C LEU A 172 12.69 -25.81 45.23
N LEU A 173 12.10 -27.01 45.25
CA LEU A 173 11.51 -27.63 44.06
C LEU A 173 10.34 -26.79 43.51
N ALA A 174 9.47 -26.29 44.39
CA ALA A 174 8.38 -25.39 44.00
C ALA A 174 8.91 -24.10 43.37
N ARG A 175 9.96 -23.50 43.95
CA ARG A 175 10.62 -22.31 43.38
C ARG A 175 11.20 -22.61 41.99
N ASN A 176 11.94 -23.71 41.84
CA ASN A 176 12.52 -24.12 40.55
C ASN A 176 11.47 -24.33 39.45
N ARG A 177 10.31 -24.92 39.78
CA ARG A 177 9.21 -25.10 38.81
C ARG A 177 8.63 -23.77 38.33
N ILE A 178 8.51 -22.79 39.22
CA ILE A 178 8.07 -21.44 38.85
C ILE A 178 9.11 -20.78 37.94
N LEU A 179 10.40 -20.82 38.32
CA LEU A 179 11.49 -20.30 37.49
C LEU A 179 11.51 -20.92 36.09
N ASN A 180 11.32 -22.24 36.00
CA ASN A 180 11.26 -22.96 34.73
C ASN A 180 10.16 -22.41 33.82
N THR A 181 8.96 -22.24 34.38
CA THR A 181 7.79 -21.72 33.65
C THR A 181 8.03 -20.30 33.14
N GLU A 182 8.59 -19.42 33.97
CA GLU A 182 8.89 -18.02 33.58
C GLU A 182 9.97 -17.95 32.49
N ILE A 183 11.05 -18.73 32.61
CA ILE A 183 12.11 -18.76 31.59
C ILE A 183 11.57 -19.31 30.26
N GLN A 184 10.77 -20.38 30.29
CA GLN A 184 10.15 -20.93 29.09
C GLN A 184 9.18 -19.93 28.44
N ASN A 185 8.38 -19.21 29.23
CA ASN A 185 7.49 -18.15 28.73
C ASN A 185 8.28 -17.02 28.06
N LEU A 186 9.42 -16.62 28.61
CA LEU A 186 10.31 -15.64 27.98
C LEU A 186 10.86 -16.13 26.64
N ILE A 187 11.37 -17.37 26.58
CA ILE A 187 11.88 -17.98 25.34
C ILE A 187 10.77 -18.04 24.27
N LEU A 188 9.58 -18.49 24.65
CA LEU A 188 8.42 -18.56 23.76
C LEU A 188 8.05 -17.16 23.24
N THR A 189 8.02 -16.16 24.13
CA THR A 189 7.68 -14.78 23.75
C THR A 189 8.68 -14.19 22.78
N ILE A 190 9.98 -14.37 23.02
CA ILE A 190 11.04 -13.95 22.09
C ILE A 190 10.89 -14.63 20.73
N THR A 191 10.53 -15.92 20.73
CA THR A 191 10.33 -16.70 19.52
C THR A 191 9.13 -16.21 18.71
N LEU A 192 8.00 -15.99 19.38
CA LEU A 192 6.78 -15.47 18.76
C LEU A 192 6.94 -14.02 18.26
N ALA A 193 7.69 -13.19 19.00
CA ALA A 193 7.95 -11.81 18.62
C ALA A 193 8.71 -11.69 17.28
N LYS A 194 9.53 -12.67 16.90
CA LYS A 194 10.17 -12.72 15.57
C LYS A 194 9.16 -12.71 14.41
N ALA A 195 7.99 -13.28 14.64
CA ALA A 195 6.87 -13.30 13.70
C ALA A 195 5.84 -12.18 13.99
N ASN A 196 6.17 -11.21 14.85
CA ASN A 196 5.27 -10.18 15.36
C ASN A 196 4.01 -10.73 16.05
N ILE A 197 4.11 -11.89 16.70
CA ILE A 197 3.01 -12.51 17.43
C ILE A 197 3.18 -12.21 18.92
N VAL A 198 2.13 -11.67 19.54
CA VAL A 198 2.10 -11.43 21.00
C VAL A 198 1.80 -12.75 21.71
N ASN A 199 2.65 -13.13 22.67
CA ASN A 199 2.35 -14.22 23.57
C ASN A 199 1.35 -13.76 24.65
N PRO A 200 0.13 -14.30 24.74
CA PRO A 200 -0.81 -13.87 25.77
C PRO A 200 -0.36 -14.25 27.19
N THR A 201 0.55 -15.22 27.36
CA THR A 201 0.96 -15.68 28.71
C THR A 201 1.81 -14.68 29.48
N ILE A 202 2.35 -13.66 28.81
CA ILE A 202 3.11 -12.58 29.48
C ILE A 202 2.24 -11.44 30.00
N LEU A 203 0.96 -11.39 29.59
CA LEU A 203 0.03 -10.34 30.00
C LEU A 203 -0.45 -10.60 31.43
N ASP A 204 -0.34 -9.60 32.29
CA ASP A 204 -0.83 -9.68 33.66
C ASP A 204 -2.28 -9.15 33.80
N HIS A 205 -2.81 -9.20 35.01
CA HIS A 205 -4.17 -8.74 35.27
C HIS A 205 -4.39 -7.25 34.97
N ALA A 206 -3.38 -6.40 35.22
CA ALA A 206 -3.45 -4.98 34.95
C ALA A 206 -3.43 -4.70 33.44
N ASP A 207 -2.60 -5.45 32.70
CA ASP A 207 -2.56 -5.39 31.24
C ASP A 207 -3.91 -5.78 30.66
N LEU A 208 -4.46 -6.93 31.07
CA LEU A 208 -5.76 -7.41 30.61
C LEU A 208 -6.87 -6.40 30.91
N LYS A 209 -6.85 -5.76 32.09
CA LYS A 209 -7.80 -4.71 32.43
C LYS A 209 -7.73 -3.55 31.43
N SER A 210 -6.52 -3.07 31.11
CA SER A 210 -6.33 -1.98 30.14
C SER A 210 -6.77 -2.33 28.71
N LEU A 211 -6.71 -3.62 28.34
CA LEU A 211 -7.16 -4.10 27.04
C LEU A 211 -8.69 -4.27 26.99
N ILE A 212 -9.30 -4.76 28.08
CA ILE A 212 -10.76 -4.95 28.19
C ILE A 212 -11.50 -3.61 28.13
N GLU A 213 -10.92 -2.55 28.69
CA GLU A 213 -11.50 -1.20 28.68
C GLU A 213 -11.72 -0.63 27.26
N GLN A 214 -11.12 -1.22 26.21
CA GLN A 214 -11.32 -0.79 24.82
C GLN A 214 -12.58 -1.31 24.13
N ASP A 215 -13.40 -2.16 24.77
CA ASP A 215 -14.63 -2.71 24.18
C ASP A 215 -14.39 -3.36 22.79
N THR A 216 -13.27 -4.10 22.69
CA THR A 216 -12.89 -4.88 21.51
C THR A 216 -12.40 -6.27 21.94
N PRO A 217 -12.57 -7.31 21.11
CA PRO A 217 -12.02 -8.62 21.40
C PRO A 217 -10.49 -8.54 21.58
N ILE A 218 -9.99 -8.98 22.75
CA ILE A 218 -8.56 -8.95 23.09
C ILE A 218 -7.72 -9.64 22.01
N VAL A 219 -8.19 -10.78 21.49
CA VAL A 219 -7.49 -11.53 20.44
C VAL A 219 -7.24 -10.66 19.21
N SER A 220 -8.27 -9.99 18.70
CA SER A 220 -8.16 -9.07 17.56
C SER A 220 -7.23 -7.90 17.86
N LEU A 221 -7.28 -7.37 19.08
CA LEU A 221 -6.42 -6.26 19.51
C LEU A 221 -4.93 -6.68 19.53
N LEU A 222 -4.64 -7.90 20.00
CA LEU A 222 -3.30 -8.46 20.01
C LEU A 222 -2.80 -8.81 18.60
N GLU A 223 -3.67 -9.31 17.71
CA GLU A 223 -3.34 -9.54 16.29
C GLU A 223 -2.97 -8.23 15.57
N ALA A 224 -3.64 -7.12 15.89
CA ALA A 224 -3.35 -5.80 15.35
C ALA A 224 -2.16 -5.09 16.05
N SER A 225 -1.57 -5.72 17.08
CA SER A 225 -0.47 -5.14 17.86
C SER A 225 0.89 -5.36 17.21
N LYS A 226 1.86 -4.52 17.59
CA LYS A 226 3.26 -4.66 17.21
C LYS A 226 4.08 -5.03 18.44
N ILE A 227 4.88 -6.09 18.36
CA ILE A 227 5.74 -6.52 19.46
C ILE A 227 7.21 -6.34 19.08
N LYS A 228 7.98 -5.77 19.99
CA LYS A 228 9.44 -5.66 19.88
C LYS A 228 10.07 -6.21 21.14
N VAL A 229 11.17 -6.95 20.98
CA VAL A 229 11.99 -7.42 22.09
C VAL A 229 13.37 -6.81 21.99
N LEU A 230 13.81 -6.20 23.08
CA LEU A 230 15.09 -5.54 23.24
C LEU A 230 15.83 -6.23 24.38
N GLN A 231 17.14 -6.36 24.25
CA GLN A 231 17.99 -6.82 25.34
C GLN A 231 19.07 -5.78 25.60
N SER A 232 19.14 -5.33 26.84
CA SER A 232 20.17 -4.43 27.33
C SER A 232 20.90 -5.12 28.47
N GLU A 233 22.16 -5.51 28.22
CA GLU A 233 22.96 -6.28 29.17
C GLU A 233 22.25 -7.57 29.61
N ASN A 234 21.88 -7.67 30.88
CA ASN A 234 21.18 -8.82 31.46
C ASN A 234 19.66 -8.59 31.57
N ILE A 235 19.12 -7.52 31.00
CA ILE A 235 17.69 -7.21 31.06
C ILE A 235 17.05 -7.39 29.68
N ILE A 236 15.98 -8.17 29.63
CA ILE A 236 15.12 -8.32 28.45
C ILE A 236 13.92 -7.40 28.64
N HIS A 237 13.67 -6.51 27.67
CA HIS A 237 12.49 -5.67 27.58
C HIS A 237 11.60 -6.13 26.43
N ILE A 238 10.34 -6.41 26.73
CA ILE A 238 9.30 -6.73 25.75
C ILE A 238 8.35 -5.53 25.70
N LEU A 239 8.14 -4.99 24.50
CA LEU A 239 7.27 -3.85 24.25
C LEU A 239 6.16 -4.29 23.30
N ILE A 240 4.91 -4.12 23.72
CA ILE A 240 3.72 -4.41 22.90
C ILE A 240 3.00 -3.09 22.64
N ALA A 241 2.98 -2.65 21.38
CA ALA A 241 2.29 -1.46 20.93
C ALA A 241 0.93 -1.85 20.32
N TYR A 242 -0.15 -1.64 21.06
CA TYR A 242 -1.51 -1.99 20.65
C TYR A 242 -2.29 -0.74 20.21
N PRO A 243 -3.18 -0.85 19.20
CA PRO A 243 -3.95 0.30 18.75
C PRO A 243 -4.91 0.77 19.85
N LYS A 244 -5.01 2.09 20.06
CA LYS A 244 -6.02 2.66 20.94
C LYS A 244 -7.21 3.06 20.09
N VAL A 245 -8.24 2.21 20.06
CA VAL A 245 -9.42 2.45 19.22
C VAL A 245 -10.14 3.69 19.70
N GLU A 246 -10.33 4.64 18.79
CA GLU A 246 -11.06 5.89 19.05
C GLU A 246 -12.40 5.91 18.33
N PHE A 247 -12.47 5.30 17.14
CA PHE A 247 -13.68 5.32 16.32
C PHE A 247 -14.03 3.92 15.78
N LYS A 248 -15.33 3.60 15.81
CA LYS A 248 -15.92 2.47 15.09
C LYS A 248 -16.70 3.06 13.91
N CYS A 249 -16.26 2.78 12.68
CA CYS A 249 -16.76 3.46 11.48
C CYS A 249 -17.04 2.48 10.35
N GLN A 250 -17.79 2.92 9.35
CA GLN A 250 -17.97 2.19 8.10
C GLN A 250 -16.72 2.34 7.24
N LYS A 251 -16.15 1.24 6.78
CA LYS A 251 -15.04 1.24 5.83
C LYS A 251 -15.58 1.52 4.43
N VAL A 252 -14.96 2.46 3.72
CA VAL A 252 -15.31 2.84 2.35
C VAL A 252 -14.07 2.77 1.48
N SER A 253 -14.08 1.92 0.46
CA SER A 253 -13.08 1.92 -0.60
C SER A 253 -13.52 2.82 -1.75
N VAL A 254 -12.62 3.67 -2.22
CA VAL A 254 -12.88 4.70 -3.22
C VAL A 254 -12.10 4.36 -4.49
N TYR A 255 -12.82 4.13 -5.58
CA TYR A 255 -12.23 3.83 -6.88
C TYR A 255 -12.32 5.04 -7.81
N PRO A 256 -11.23 5.39 -8.53
CA PRO A 256 -11.26 6.48 -9.48
C PRO A 256 -12.14 6.12 -10.69
N VAL A 257 -12.80 7.13 -11.27
CA VAL A 257 -13.60 7.00 -12.49
C VAL A 257 -12.88 7.67 -13.65
N SER A 258 -12.88 7.02 -14.81
CA SER A 258 -12.40 7.61 -16.06
C SER A 258 -13.41 8.59 -16.63
N HIS A 259 -12.97 9.83 -16.83
CA HIS A 259 -13.69 10.87 -17.55
C HIS A 259 -12.81 11.42 -18.65
N GLN A 260 -13.24 11.28 -19.90
CA GLN A 260 -12.50 11.80 -21.05
C GLN A 260 -11.04 11.33 -21.03
N GLN A 261 -10.82 10.06 -20.68
CA GLN A 261 -9.49 9.44 -20.61
C GLN A 261 -8.57 9.98 -19.50
N THR A 262 -9.10 10.72 -18.54
CA THR A 262 -8.38 11.17 -17.34
C THR A 262 -9.03 10.58 -16.09
N ILE A 263 -8.22 10.39 -15.04
CA ILE A 263 -8.71 9.95 -13.73
C ILE A 263 -8.18 10.86 -12.65
N LEU A 264 -8.91 10.96 -11.54
CA LEU A 264 -8.39 11.55 -10.32
C LEU A 264 -7.30 10.66 -9.74
N ARG A 265 -6.22 11.28 -9.28
CA ARG A 265 -5.17 10.59 -8.52
C ARG A 265 -5.61 10.52 -7.06
N LEU A 266 -5.85 9.29 -6.60
CA LEU A 266 -6.24 8.99 -5.22
C LEU A 266 -5.06 8.26 -4.57
N ASP A 267 -4.27 8.95 -3.75
CA ASP A 267 -3.11 8.35 -3.08
C ASP A 267 -3.54 7.41 -1.94
N GLU A 268 -4.58 7.78 -1.18
CA GLU A 268 -5.29 6.91 -0.25
C GLU A 268 -6.70 6.57 -0.77
N ASP A 269 -6.95 5.29 -1.00
CA ASP A 269 -8.20 4.77 -1.58
C ASP A 269 -9.15 4.17 -0.52
N THR A 270 -8.76 4.18 0.75
CA THR A 270 -9.55 3.61 1.84
C THR A 270 -9.86 4.69 2.89
N LEU A 271 -11.15 4.83 3.18
CA LEU A 271 -11.69 5.84 4.08
C LEU A 271 -12.46 5.17 5.24
N ALA A 272 -12.58 5.91 6.34
CA ALA A 272 -13.51 5.62 7.42
C ALA A 272 -14.62 6.69 7.42
N GLU A 273 -15.85 6.26 7.21
CA GLU A 273 -17.06 7.09 7.34
C GLU A 273 -17.67 6.85 8.72
N CYS A 274 -17.52 7.84 9.60
CA CYS A 274 -18.06 7.85 10.95
C CYS A 274 -19.27 8.80 11.03
N GLU A 275 -20.05 8.78 12.12
CA GLU A 275 -21.29 9.58 12.23
C GLU A 275 -21.12 11.08 11.93
N ARG A 276 -19.95 11.66 12.26
CA ARG A 276 -19.70 13.11 12.16
C ARG A 276 -18.47 13.48 11.33
N ASP A 277 -17.69 12.50 10.91
CA ASP A 277 -16.39 12.75 10.28
C ASP A 277 -16.09 11.68 9.24
N THR A 278 -15.30 12.06 8.24
CA THR A 278 -14.85 11.17 7.18
C THR A 278 -13.39 11.46 6.89
N PHE A 279 -12.55 10.46 7.06
CA PHE A 279 -11.10 10.62 6.94
C PHE A 279 -10.48 9.42 6.26
N ALA A 280 -9.32 9.65 5.64
CA ALA A 280 -8.53 8.57 5.06
C ALA A 280 -7.88 7.73 6.15
N VAL A 281 -7.74 6.44 5.89
CA VAL A 281 -7.10 5.49 6.78
C VAL A 281 -5.98 4.74 6.06
N THR A 282 -4.95 4.38 6.81
CA THR A 282 -3.74 3.73 6.31
C THR A 282 -3.34 2.58 7.21
N GLY A 283 -2.42 1.72 6.75
CA GLY A 283 -1.83 0.67 7.60
C GLY A 283 -2.85 -0.33 8.15
N CYS A 284 -3.91 -0.61 7.40
CA CYS A 284 -5.00 -1.48 7.83
C CYS A 284 -4.52 -2.91 8.09
N THR A 285 -4.89 -3.47 9.23
CA THR A 285 -4.65 -4.87 9.62
C THR A 285 -5.99 -5.57 9.78
N VAL A 286 -6.24 -6.58 8.94
CA VAL A 286 -7.43 -7.43 9.03
C VAL A 286 -7.15 -8.54 10.04
N THR A 287 -8.00 -8.64 11.04
CA THR A 287 -7.92 -9.62 12.14
C THR A 287 -9.07 -10.61 12.02
N THR A 288 -9.08 -11.62 12.90
CA THR A 288 -10.13 -12.65 12.92
C THR A 288 -11.56 -12.07 12.99
N HIS A 289 -11.75 -10.93 13.68
CA HIS A 289 -13.08 -10.33 13.85
C HIS A 289 -13.21 -8.92 13.28
N ASN A 290 -12.13 -8.13 13.27
CA ASN A 290 -12.20 -6.69 12.99
C ASN A 290 -11.11 -6.25 12.00
N THR A 291 -11.29 -5.09 11.38
CA THR A 291 -10.20 -4.41 10.65
C THR A 291 -9.75 -3.20 11.43
N PHE A 292 -8.46 -3.10 11.76
CA PHE A 292 -7.89 -1.94 12.46
C PHE A 292 -7.11 -1.08 11.49
N CYS A 293 -7.35 0.22 11.45
CA CYS A 293 -6.59 1.13 10.59
C CYS A 293 -6.13 2.39 11.32
N GLU A 294 -4.99 2.92 10.90
CA GLU A 294 -4.43 4.17 11.43
C GLU A 294 -5.03 5.35 10.66
N ARG A 295 -5.51 6.38 11.37
CA ARG A 295 -6.01 7.61 10.75
C ARG A 295 -4.87 8.33 10.01
N ALA A 296 -5.12 8.70 8.77
CA ALA A 296 -4.19 9.54 8.03
C ALA A 296 -4.14 10.94 8.66
N ARG A 297 -2.93 11.47 8.84
CA ARG A 297 -2.70 12.79 9.45
C ARG A 297 -3.05 13.96 8.54
N ARG A 298 -3.20 13.71 7.24
CA ARG A 298 -3.47 14.71 6.23
C ARG A 298 -4.80 14.41 5.58
N GLU A 299 -5.55 15.47 5.28
CA GLU A 299 -6.67 15.36 4.38
C GLU A 299 -6.18 14.99 2.99
N THR A 300 -6.95 14.15 2.33
CA THR A 300 -6.64 13.54 1.04
C THR A 300 -7.73 13.95 0.05
N CYS A 301 -7.42 13.92 -1.24
CA CYS A 301 -8.42 14.17 -2.28
C CYS A 301 -9.65 13.25 -2.09
N ALA A 302 -9.43 11.96 -1.83
CA ALA A 302 -10.50 10.97 -1.61
C ALA A 302 -11.37 11.31 -0.38
N SER A 303 -10.75 11.64 0.76
CA SER A 303 -11.49 11.97 1.99
C SER A 303 -12.32 13.24 1.82
N SER A 304 -11.76 14.29 1.21
CA SER A 304 -12.49 15.54 0.99
C SER A 304 -13.63 15.36 -0.02
N LEU A 305 -13.40 14.56 -1.07
CA LEU A 305 -14.42 14.18 -2.05
C LEU A 305 -15.60 13.46 -1.39
N HIS A 306 -15.29 12.48 -0.53
CA HIS A 306 -16.30 11.66 0.12
C HIS A 306 -17.02 12.37 1.25
N ALA A 307 -16.33 13.25 1.99
CA ALA A 307 -16.94 14.09 3.01
C ALA A 307 -17.94 15.11 2.42
N GLY A 308 -17.81 15.46 1.14
CA GLY A 308 -18.59 16.53 0.49
C GLY A 308 -17.97 17.92 0.68
N ASN A 309 -16.71 17.99 1.10
CA ASN A 309 -15.95 19.22 1.27
C ASN A 309 -15.30 19.64 -0.06
N THR A 310 -14.66 20.80 -0.11
CA THR A 310 -13.83 21.18 -1.28
C THR A 310 -12.63 20.25 -1.40
N ALA A 311 -12.53 19.50 -2.50
CA ALA A 311 -11.46 18.54 -2.74
C ALA A 311 -10.41 19.10 -3.69
N ASN A 312 -9.17 19.15 -3.25
CA ASN A 312 -8.02 19.53 -4.07
C ASN A 312 -7.35 18.26 -4.60
N CYS A 313 -7.46 18.02 -5.90
CA CYS A 313 -7.07 16.76 -6.51
C CYS A 313 -6.09 16.98 -7.67
N HIS A 314 -5.14 16.06 -7.81
CA HIS A 314 -4.38 15.90 -9.05
C HIS A 314 -5.13 14.97 -9.98
N THR A 315 -4.88 15.09 -11.28
CA THR A 315 -5.37 14.14 -12.29
C THR A 315 -4.20 13.48 -12.99
N GLN A 316 -4.45 12.35 -13.62
CA GLN A 316 -3.48 11.65 -14.44
C GLN A 316 -4.17 10.96 -15.62
N PRO A 317 -3.44 10.59 -16.68
CA PRO A 317 -3.98 9.77 -17.75
C PRO A 317 -4.61 8.47 -17.21
N SER A 318 -5.78 8.12 -17.73
CA SER A 318 -6.50 6.92 -17.32
C SER A 318 -5.68 5.67 -17.67
N HIS A 319 -5.41 4.86 -16.66
CA HIS A 319 -4.80 3.54 -16.78
C HIS A 319 -5.78 2.42 -16.42
N LEU A 320 -7.06 2.75 -16.23
CA LEU A 320 -8.08 1.80 -15.82
C LEU A 320 -8.48 0.91 -17.00
N ASN A 321 -8.65 -0.37 -16.72
CA ASN A 321 -9.26 -1.29 -17.66
C ASN A 321 -10.76 -1.00 -17.79
N ALA A 322 -11.31 -1.22 -18.99
CA ALA A 322 -12.73 -1.02 -19.27
C ALA A 322 -13.64 -1.89 -18.39
N ILE A 323 -13.19 -3.10 -18.03
CA ILE A 323 -13.86 -4.00 -17.10
C ILE A 323 -12.83 -4.38 -16.03
N MET A 324 -13.14 -4.08 -14.77
CA MET A 324 -12.23 -4.25 -13.63
C MET A 324 -12.95 -5.00 -12.50
N PRO A 325 -12.63 -6.28 -12.25
CA PRO A 325 -13.11 -6.98 -11.07
C PRO A 325 -12.44 -6.40 -9.82
N ILE A 326 -13.24 -6.04 -8.82
CA ILE A 326 -12.76 -5.43 -7.56
C ILE A 326 -12.86 -6.42 -6.41
N ASP A 327 -13.86 -7.27 -6.41
CA ASP A 327 -14.06 -8.32 -5.41
C ASP A 327 -14.89 -9.47 -5.99
N ASP A 328 -14.97 -10.55 -5.22
CA ASP A 328 -15.92 -11.63 -5.46
C ASP A 328 -17.35 -11.04 -5.41
N GLY A 329 -18.01 -10.95 -6.57
CA GLY A 329 -19.35 -10.38 -6.68
C GLY A 329 -19.41 -8.89 -7.01
N VAL A 330 -18.29 -8.21 -7.24
CA VAL A 330 -18.26 -6.78 -7.60
C VAL A 330 -17.33 -6.49 -8.77
N VAL A 331 -17.88 -5.93 -9.84
CA VAL A 331 -17.13 -5.54 -11.05
C VAL A 331 -17.46 -4.09 -11.43
N VAL A 332 -16.44 -3.31 -11.78
CA VAL A 332 -16.61 -1.97 -12.34
C VAL A 332 -16.45 -2.01 -13.85
N ILE A 333 -17.35 -1.32 -14.54
CA ILE A 333 -17.24 -0.96 -15.96
C ILE A 333 -16.84 0.52 -15.99
N ASN A 334 -15.76 0.87 -16.68
CA ASN A 334 -15.23 2.23 -16.75
C ASN A 334 -15.35 2.80 -18.16
N GLU A 335 -16.17 3.84 -18.34
CA GLU A 335 -16.31 4.61 -19.59
C GLU A 335 -16.44 3.70 -20.84
N ALA A 336 -17.24 2.63 -20.73
CA ALA A 336 -17.33 1.60 -21.75
C ALA A 336 -18.77 1.12 -21.96
N THR A 337 -19.04 0.62 -23.17
CA THR A 337 -20.30 -0.08 -23.48
C THR A 337 -20.12 -1.57 -23.21
N ALA A 338 -21.01 -2.14 -22.40
CA ALA A 338 -20.98 -3.56 -22.07
C ALA A 338 -22.36 -4.17 -22.04
N ARG A 339 -22.44 -5.45 -22.41
CA ARG A 339 -23.62 -6.28 -22.21
C ARG A 339 -23.46 -7.04 -20.92
N VAL A 340 -24.37 -6.80 -19.98
CA VAL A 340 -24.32 -7.32 -18.62
C VAL A 340 -25.51 -8.24 -18.40
N ARG A 341 -25.24 -9.44 -17.92
CA ARG A 341 -26.25 -10.41 -17.49
C ARG A 341 -25.84 -10.99 -16.15
N THR A 342 -26.68 -10.86 -15.15
CA THR A 342 -26.35 -11.20 -13.76
C THR A 342 -27.32 -12.20 -13.19
N ASP A 343 -26.83 -13.20 -12.45
CA ASP A 343 -27.61 -14.18 -11.68
C ASP A 343 -28.75 -14.85 -12.48
N GLY A 344 -28.55 -15.06 -13.78
CA GLY A 344 -29.54 -15.64 -14.69
C GLY A 344 -30.67 -14.69 -15.14
N GLY A 345 -30.54 -13.39 -14.84
CA GLY A 345 -31.46 -12.34 -15.26
C GLY A 345 -31.39 -12.01 -16.77
N ALA A 346 -32.13 -10.98 -17.17
CA ALA A 346 -32.11 -10.48 -18.55
C ALA A 346 -30.77 -9.80 -18.87
N GLU A 347 -30.32 -9.92 -20.12
CA GLU A 347 -29.15 -9.18 -20.60
C GLU A 347 -29.52 -7.71 -20.83
N VAL A 348 -28.74 -6.81 -20.25
CA VAL A 348 -28.91 -5.35 -20.36
C VAL A 348 -27.64 -4.76 -20.98
N THR A 349 -27.81 -3.85 -21.93
CA THR A 349 -26.68 -3.08 -22.47
C THR A 349 -26.55 -1.78 -21.70
N VAL A 350 -25.38 -1.55 -21.11
CA VAL A 350 -25.03 -0.33 -20.37
C VAL A 350 -23.90 0.40 -21.09
N SER A 351 -23.88 1.72 -21.01
CA SER A 351 -22.85 2.56 -21.64
C SER A 351 -22.46 3.70 -20.72
N GLY A 352 -21.22 3.72 -20.27
CA GLY A 352 -20.74 4.66 -19.26
C GLY A 352 -19.93 3.97 -18.16
N THR A 353 -20.01 4.47 -16.94
CA THR A 353 -19.32 3.91 -15.77
C THR A 353 -20.33 3.31 -14.81
N PHE A 354 -20.22 2.01 -14.54
CA PHE A 354 -21.17 1.27 -13.72
C PHE A 354 -20.48 0.38 -12.70
N LEU A 355 -21.06 0.29 -11.50
CA LEU A 355 -20.73 -0.75 -10.53
C LEU A 355 -21.76 -1.87 -10.65
N ILE A 356 -21.28 -3.08 -10.90
CA ILE A 356 -22.08 -4.28 -11.01
C ILE A 356 -21.88 -5.12 -9.76
N THR A 357 -22.97 -5.35 -9.02
CA THR A 357 -22.96 -6.24 -7.84
C THR A 357 -23.88 -7.44 -8.06
N PHE A 358 -23.40 -8.64 -7.75
CA PHE A 358 -24.09 -9.91 -8.02
C PHE A 358 -23.83 -10.96 -6.93
N GLU A 359 -24.81 -11.84 -6.72
CA GLU A 359 -24.77 -12.83 -5.64
C GLU A 359 -24.03 -14.11 -6.04
N ARG A 360 -24.18 -14.58 -7.29
CA ARG A 360 -23.62 -15.85 -7.78
C ARG A 360 -22.70 -15.65 -8.97
N SER A 361 -23.17 -14.97 -10.01
CA SER A 361 -22.41 -14.81 -11.25
C SER A 361 -22.86 -13.62 -12.08
N ALA A 362 -21.93 -13.01 -12.81
CA ALA A 362 -22.22 -12.02 -13.85
C ALA A 362 -21.48 -12.35 -15.14
N ALA A 363 -22.18 -12.36 -16.26
CA ALA A 363 -21.60 -12.38 -17.59
C ALA A 363 -21.52 -10.94 -18.11
N ILE A 364 -20.30 -10.46 -18.39
CA ILE A 364 -20.04 -9.12 -18.93
C ILE A 364 -19.27 -9.28 -20.24
N ASN A 365 -19.86 -8.87 -21.36
CA ASN A 365 -19.30 -9.05 -22.71
C ASN A 365 -18.91 -10.52 -23.01
N GLY A 366 -19.67 -11.48 -22.47
CA GLY A 366 -19.42 -12.92 -22.64
C GLY A 366 -18.42 -13.53 -21.64
N THR A 367 -17.70 -12.72 -20.86
CA THR A 367 -16.83 -13.20 -19.79
C THR A 367 -17.65 -13.44 -18.53
N GLU A 368 -17.55 -14.63 -17.94
CA GLU A 368 -18.26 -15.00 -16.72
C GLU A 368 -17.41 -14.73 -15.47
N PHE A 369 -17.99 -13.98 -14.53
CA PHE A 369 -17.44 -13.68 -13.21
C PHE A 369 -18.26 -14.43 -12.17
N ILE A 370 -17.62 -15.08 -11.22
CA ILE A 370 -18.28 -15.94 -10.23
C ILE A 370 -18.01 -15.39 -8.83
N ASN A 371 -19.06 -15.26 -8.03
CA ASN A 371 -18.95 -14.89 -6.62
C ASN A 371 -18.82 -16.16 -5.77
N LEU A 372 -17.59 -16.44 -5.31
CA LEU A 372 -17.30 -17.61 -4.48
C LEU A 372 -17.87 -17.50 -3.06
N ARG A 373 -18.17 -16.28 -2.60
CA ARG A 373 -18.65 -15.98 -1.24
C ARG A 373 -20.17 -16.13 -1.09
N LYS A 374 -20.91 -16.25 -2.20
CA LYS A 374 -22.37 -16.47 -2.27
C LYS A 374 -23.24 -15.36 -1.64
N ALA A 375 -22.64 -14.32 -1.09
CA ALA A 375 -23.29 -13.09 -0.65
C ALA A 375 -22.37 -11.91 -1.01
N PRO A 376 -22.93 -10.78 -1.50
CA PRO A 376 -22.14 -9.59 -1.78
C PRO A 376 -21.71 -8.97 -0.44
N SER A 377 -20.42 -9.11 -0.10
CA SER A 377 -19.83 -8.47 1.08
C SER A 377 -19.70 -6.95 0.93
N LYS A 378 -19.71 -6.48 -0.32
CA LYS A 378 -19.51 -5.08 -0.69
C LYS A 378 -20.75 -4.50 -1.34
N GLN A 379 -21.03 -3.24 -1.01
CA GLN A 379 -22.21 -2.52 -1.51
C GLN A 379 -21.82 -1.17 -2.11
N PRO A 380 -22.56 -0.66 -3.12
CA PRO A 380 -22.38 0.70 -3.59
C PRO A 380 -22.58 1.68 -2.44
N GLY A 381 -21.62 2.57 -2.23
CA GLY A 381 -21.76 3.72 -1.35
C GLY A 381 -22.49 4.88 -2.04
N THR A 382 -22.78 5.92 -1.27
CA THR A 382 -23.39 7.15 -1.79
C THR A 382 -22.30 8.13 -2.20
N VAL A 383 -22.38 8.63 -3.43
CA VAL A 383 -21.53 9.72 -3.90
C VAL A 383 -22.07 11.04 -3.36
N ARG A 384 -21.19 11.81 -2.71
CA ARG A 384 -21.47 13.21 -2.37
C ARG A 384 -21.04 14.11 -3.54
N SER A 385 -21.61 15.31 -3.64
CA SER A 385 -21.30 16.30 -4.69
C SER A 385 -20.40 17.43 -4.17
N PRO A 386 -19.09 17.19 -3.98
CA PRO A 386 -18.14 18.18 -3.49
C PRO A 386 -17.81 19.23 -4.57
N LEU A 387 -17.25 20.37 -4.12
CA LEU A 387 -16.53 21.27 -5.02
C LEU A 387 -15.17 20.66 -5.36
N LEU A 388 -14.95 20.33 -6.62
CA LEU A 388 -13.69 19.74 -7.10
C LEU A 388 -12.77 20.83 -7.65
N ASN A 389 -11.56 20.93 -7.10
CA ASN A 389 -10.50 21.82 -7.56
C ASN A 389 -9.31 20.98 -8.08
N ILE A 390 -9.03 21.10 -9.37
CA ILE A 390 -7.89 20.40 -9.99
C ILE A 390 -6.65 21.27 -9.86
N ILE A 391 -5.71 20.82 -9.02
CA ILE A 391 -4.48 21.57 -8.70
C ILE A 391 -3.29 21.18 -9.60
N GLY A 392 -3.41 20.09 -10.36
CA GLY A 392 -2.35 19.65 -11.27
C GLY A 392 -2.72 18.45 -12.14
N HIS A 393 -1.88 18.22 -13.15
CA HIS A 393 -1.92 17.06 -14.05
C HIS A 393 -0.58 16.35 -13.99
N ASP A 394 -0.58 15.13 -13.46
CA ASP A 394 0.62 14.33 -13.29
C ASP A 394 0.79 13.39 -14.49
N PRO A 395 1.96 13.38 -15.14
CA PRO A 395 2.22 12.43 -16.21
C PRO A 395 2.42 11.03 -15.62
N ALA A 396 1.54 10.09 -15.97
CA ALA A 396 1.67 8.68 -15.63
C ALA A 396 1.66 7.84 -16.91
N LEU A 397 2.71 7.04 -17.11
CA LEU A 397 2.79 6.10 -18.23
C LEU A 397 2.25 4.74 -17.77
N SER A 398 1.28 4.20 -18.50
CA SER A 398 0.71 2.87 -18.21
C SER A 398 0.59 2.05 -19.49
N ILE A 399 0.57 0.72 -19.37
CA ILE A 399 0.38 -0.17 -20.52
C ILE A 399 -0.96 0.12 -21.25
N PRO A 400 -2.10 0.29 -20.55
CA PRO A 400 -3.35 0.67 -21.21
C PRO A 400 -3.25 2.00 -21.97
N LEU A 401 -2.56 2.99 -21.39
CA LEU A 401 -2.31 4.27 -22.07
C LEU A 401 -1.43 4.07 -23.31
N LEU A 402 -0.34 3.32 -23.20
CA LEU A 402 0.56 3.02 -24.32
C LEU A 402 -0.17 2.28 -25.45
N HIS A 403 -1.02 1.31 -25.11
CA HIS A 403 -1.84 0.58 -26.07
C HIS A 403 -2.80 1.54 -26.80
N ARG A 404 -3.44 2.46 -26.08
CA ARG A 404 -4.31 3.49 -26.69
C ARG A 404 -3.51 4.45 -27.57
N MET A 405 -2.36 4.94 -27.11
CA MET A 405 -1.49 5.81 -27.91
C MET A 405 -1.04 5.11 -29.19
N ASN A 406 -0.77 3.80 -29.13
CA ASN A 406 -0.46 2.99 -30.30
C ASN A 406 -1.64 2.91 -31.28
N ILE A 407 -2.86 2.66 -30.79
CA ILE A 407 -4.08 2.64 -31.62
C ILE A 407 -4.32 3.99 -32.29
N ASN A 408 -4.25 5.09 -31.53
CA ASN A 408 -4.45 6.43 -32.06
C ASN A 408 -3.38 6.78 -33.10
N ASN A 409 -2.12 6.39 -32.85
CA ASN A 409 -1.04 6.57 -33.82
C ASN A 409 -1.30 5.76 -35.11
N LEU A 410 -1.79 4.52 -34.99
CA LEU A 410 -2.17 3.72 -36.15
C LEU A 410 -3.31 4.36 -36.94
N GLN A 411 -4.33 4.92 -36.28
CA GLN A 411 -5.40 5.66 -36.95
C GLN A 411 -4.88 6.92 -37.65
N SER A 412 -4.08 7.75 -36.96
CA SER A 412 -3.47 8.93 -37.58
C SER A 412 -2.58 8.56 -38.78
N MET A 413 -1.89 7.42 -38.73
CA MET A 413 -1.11 6.91 -39.87
C MET A 413 -2.00 6.46 -41.04
N LEU A 414 -3.16 5.88 -40.77
CA LEU A 414 -4.14 5.51 -41.79
C LEU A 414 -4.76 6.75 -42.42
N ASP A 415 -5.19 7.71 -41.61
CA ASP A 415 -5.77 8.98 -42.08
C ASP A 415 -4.75 9.75 -42.93
N PHE A 416 -3.50 9.83 -42.48
CA PHE A 416 -2.41 10.44 -43.27
C PHE A 416 -2.16 9.70 -44.58
N LYS A 417 -2.22 8.36 -44.58
CA LYS A 417 -2.08 7.56 -45.80
C LYS A 417 -3.22 7.85 -46.77
N GLU A 418 -4.45 7.95 -46.29
CA GLU A 418 -5.61 8.30 -47.12
C GLU A 418 -5.50 9.72 -47.69
N GLU A 419 -5.05 10.68 -46.88
CA GLU A 419 -4.81 12.06 -47.31
C GLU A 419 -3.70 12.15 -48.36
N VAL A 420 -2.60 11.41 -48.19
CA VAL A 420 -1.52 11.32 -49.18
C VAL A 420 -1.99 10.63 -50.46
N ILE A 421 -2.84 9.62 -50.39
CA ILE A 421 -3.42 8.97 -51.58
C ILE A 421 -4.38 9.93 -52.31
N ALA A 422 -5.17 10.72 -51.57
CA ALA A 422 -6.07 11.71 -52.12
C ALA A 422 -5.33 12.90 -52.76
N ALA A 423 -4.27 13.40 -52.12
CA ALA A 423 -3.41 14.47 -52.63
C ALA A 423 -2.46 13.98 -53.74
N GLY A 424 -2.07 12.71 -53.69
CA GLY A 424 -1.15 12.05 -54.58
C GLY A 424 -1.81 11.37 -55.78
N SER A 425 -2.97 11.84 -56.24
CA SER A 425 -3.57 11.40 -57.51
C SER A 425 -2.53 11.56 -58.64
N PRO A 426 -1.98 10.46 -59.21
CA PRO A 426 -0.95 10.55 -60.24
C PRO A 426 -1.42 11.33 -61.47
N LYS A 427 -2.75 11.39 -61.69
CA LYS A 427 -3.36 12.15 -62.78
C LYS A 427 -3.10 13.66 -62.69
N PHE A 428 -2.98 14.23 -61.49
CA PHE A 428 -2.73 15.68 -61.32
C PHE A 428 -1.28 16.04 -61.67
N TRP A 429 -0.31 15.24 -61.20
CA TRP A 429 1.10 15.44 -61.53
C TRP A 429 1.43 15.17 -63.01
N PHE A 430 0.79 14.16 -63.63
CA PHE A 430 0.92 13.95 -65.08
C PHE A 430 0.34 15.10 -65.90
N ALA A 431 -0.79 15.70 -65.48
CA ALA A 431 -1.38 16.84 -66.17
C ALA A 431 -0.51 18.11 -66.06
N VAL A 432 0.01 18.41 -64.87
CA VAL A 432 0.90 19.57 -64.64
C VAL A 432 2.23 19.40 -65.39
N GLY A 433 2.79 18.19 -65.39
CA GLY A 433 4.00 17.86 -66.15
C GLY A 433 3.81 17.98 -67.67
N ALA A 434 2.65 17.61 -68.20
CA ALA A 434 2.34 17.75 -69.63
C ALA A 434 2.21 19.22 -70.05
N VAL A 435 1.53 20.06 -69.25
CA VAL A 435 1.32 21.49 -69.55
C VAL A 435 2.65 22.27 -69.51
N LEU A 436 3.52 21.99 -68.54
CA LEU A 436 4.84 22.63 -68.45
C LEU A 436 5.75 22.28 -69.63
N ASN A 437 5.75 21.01 -70.07
CA ASN A 437 6.55 20.60 -71.22
C ASN A 437 6.07 21.22 -72.54
N VAL A 438 4.74 21.29 -72.77
CA VAL A 438 4.18 21.94 -73.96
C VAL A 438 4.47 23.45 -73.96
N GLY A 439 4.38 24.11 -72.81
CA GLY A 439 4.72 25.52 -72.67
C GLY A 439 6.19 25.83 -72.98
N LEU A 440 7.12 24.99 -72.51
CA LEU A 440 8.55 25.15 -72.77
C LEU A 440 8.91 24.93 -74.24
N ILE A 441 8.30 23.94 -74.90
CA ILE A 441 8.51 23.67 -76.33
C ILE A 441 7.99 24.84 -77.18
N CYS A 442 6.79 25.35 -76.90
CA CYS A 442 6.24 26.52 -77.59
C CYS A 442 7.09 27.78 -77.41
N SER A 443 7.58 28.04 -76.19
CA SER A 443 8.49 29.17 -75.91
C SER A 443 9.79 29.06 -76.70
N PHE A 444 10.37 27.86 -76.80
CA PHE A 444 11.61 27.62 -77.55
C PHE A 444 11.42 27.81 -79.06
N ILE A 445 10.30 27.35 -79.62
CA ILE A 445 9.96 27.56 -81.03
C ILE A 445 9.74 29.05 -81.32
N LEU A 446 9.04 29.78 -80.43
CA LEU A 446 8.83 31.22 -80.57
C LEU A 446 10.15 32.00 -80.50
N PHE A 447 11.03 31.62 -79.58
CA PHE A 447 12.37 32.19 -79.46
C PHE A 447 13.20 31.96 -80.73
N MET A 448 13.17 30.75 -81.30
CA MET A 448 13.84 30.43 -82.55
C MET A 448 13.28 31.23 -83.74
N ALA A 449 11.96 31.40 -83.82
CA ALA A 449 11.31 32.20 -84.86
C ALA A 449 11.68 33.69 -84.75
N LEU A 450 11.70 34.25 -83.54
CA LEU A 450 12.11 35.63 -83.29
C LEU A 450 13.60 35.86 -83.59
N ARG A 451 14.46 34.88 -83.27
CA ARG A 451 15.89 34.92 -83.60
C ARG A 451 16.10 34.92 -85.12
N ARG A 452 15.32 34.12 -85.87
CA ARG A 452 15.37 34.08 -87.33
C ARG A 452 14.94 35.41 -87.97
N LYS A 453 13.88 36.05 -87.45
CA LYS A 453 13.46 37.40 -87.89
C LYS A 453 14.55 38.45 -87.64
N ARG A 454 15.18 38.45 -86.46
CA ARG A 454 16.28 39.39 -86.15
C ARG A 454 17.51 39.18 -87.04
N ALA A 455 17.83 37.94 -87.41
CA ALA A 455 18.92 37.66 -88.33
C ALA A 455 18.63 38.19 -89.75
N SER A 456 17.39 38.05 -90.25
CA SER A 456 17.00 38.60 -91.56
C SER A 456 17.07 40.12 -91.62
N LEU A 457 16.66 40.82 -90.55
CA LEU A 457 16.73 42.28 -90.45
C LEU A 457 18.15 42.83 -90.43
N LYS A 458 19.11 42.07 -89.86
CA LYS A 458 20.53 42.44 -89.89
C LYS A 458 21.15 42.22 -91.26
N MET A 459 20.74 41.17 -91.98
CA MET A 459 21.17 40.93 -93.37
C MET A 459 20.63 42.02 -94.31
N GLN A 460 19.39 42.47 -94.12
CA GLN A 460 18.78 43.50 -94.96
C GLN A 460 19.45 44.88 -94.74
N LYS A 461 19.73 45.24 -93.49
CA LYS A 461 20.52 46.45 -93.17
C LYS A 461 21.98 46.40 -93.64
N ALA A 462 22.55 45.21 -93.78
CA ALA A 462 23.90 45.07 -94.35
C ALA A 462 23.87 45.23 -95.88
N LEU A 463 22.83 44.78 -96.59
CA LEU A 463 22.67 45.00 -98.03
C LEU A 463 22.38 46.47 -98.37
N ASP A 464 21.59 47.18 -97.58
CA ASP A 464 21.27 48.59 -97.82
C ASP A 464 22.48 49.52 -97.60
N ASN A 465 23.42 49.13 -96.73
CA ASN A 465 24.66 49.89 -96.49
C ASN A 465 25.75 49.71 -97.57
N PHE A 466 25.59 48.76 -98.51
CA PHE A 466 26.57 48.55 -99.59
C PHE A 466 26.23 49.26 -100.90
N ASN A 467 25.12 50.00 -100.98
CA ASN A 467 24.59 50.48 -102.26
C ASN A 467 24.50 52.00 -102.45
N MET A 468 25.10 52.85 -101.60
CA MET A 468 25.20 54.29 -101.88
C MET A 468 26.46 54.91 -101.27
N THR A 469 27.45 55.26 -102.10
CA THR A 469 28.08 56.60 -102.21
C THR A 469 29.22 56.58 -103.23
N GLU A 470 29.07 57.33 -104.32
CA GLU A 470 30.06 58.15 -105.07
C GLU A 470 29.17 59.02 -105.98
N ASP A 471 29.18 60.36 -106.00
CA ASP A 471 30.19 61.33 -105.56
C ASP A 471 29.51 62.63 -105.08
N GLY A 472 30.18 63.31 -104.15
CA GLY A 472 29.65 64.47 -103.43
C GLY A 472 30.06 65.84 -103.98
N HIS A 473 29.50 66.90 -103.37
CA HIS A 473 30.27 68.05 -102.89
C HIS A 473 29.42 69.04 -102.06
N HIS A 474 30.04 69.54 -100.99
CA HIS A 474 30.04 70.89 -100.42
C HIS A 474 28.79 71.78 -100.33
N SER A 475 28.64 72.37 -99.13
CA SER A 475 28.64 73.83 -98.84
C SER A 475 27.45 74.30 -98.00
N GLU A 476 27.77 75.04 -96.93
CA GLU A 476 27.00 76.11 -96.27
C GLU A 476 25.56 75.78 -95.80
N GLY A 477 25.15 76.06 -94.57
CA GLY A 477 25.53 77.12 -93.66
C GLY A 477 24.24 77.65 -93.05
N GLY A 478 24.26 77.98 -91.76
CA GLY A 478 23.34 78.98 -91.22
C GLY A 478 22.26 78.53 -90.25
N VAL A 479 22.38 79.14 -89.06
CA VAL A 479 21.34 79.80 -88.28
C VAL A 479 20.69 79.01 -87.13
N VAL A 480 21.25 79.36 -85.96
CA VAL A 480 20.71 79.36 -84.59
C VAL A 480 19.38 80.11 -84.48
N LYS A 481 18.47 79.61 -83.64
CA LYS A 481 17.64 80.44 -82.76
C LYS A 481 17.21 79.64 -81.53
N ASN A 482 17.65 80.15 -80.37
CA ASN A 482 17.18 80.03 -78.98
C ASN A 482 16.31 78.85 -78.53
#